data_AF-A0A2E2UYE0-F1
#
_entry.id   AF-A0A2E2UYE0-F1
#
_cell.length_a   1.000
_cell.length_b   1.000
_cell.length_c   1.000
_cell.angle_alpha   90.00
_cell.angle_beta   90.00
_cell.angle_gamma   90.00
#
_symmetry.space_group_name_H-M   'P 1'
#
loop_
_entity.id
_entity.type
_entity.pdbx_description
1 polymer ?
#
loop_
_entity_poly.entity_id
_entity_poly.type
_entity_poly.pdbx_seq_one_letter_code
_entity_poly.pdbx_strand_id
1 'polypeptide(L)'
;MSNSTIPDIDLDVKDRNEALSDLTYVKASMFQNKELRRHPTGIFFQRIPTDPKTGLAAFPSGAKAGDLSEAMGYYKIDLIPNTAYVDVRDPDHLNQLIEMETDWSLLKNEEVVQSLQHINGHFDIIDAYGPDNIEDLACLIALIRPGKMHLIGEPWEIVRENVWKKDGDQYTFKKSHAVAFALMITVQLKSMLVAGRFGLL
;
A
#
# COMPACT_ATOMS: atom_id res chain seq x y z
N MET A 1 -3.20 29.77 -12.43
CA MET A 1 -3.26 28.41 -11.86
C MET A 1 -2.33 27.56 -12.71
N SER A 2 -1.12 27.26 -12.23
CA SER A 2 -0.25 26.32 -12.97
C SER A 2 -0.79 24.92 -12.74
N ASN A 3 -1.29 24.28 -13.79
CA ASN A 3 -1.50 22.84 -13.77
C ASN A 3 -0.12 22.20 -13.59
N SER A 4 0.19 21.72 -12.37
CA SER A 4 1.38 20.89 -12.16
C SER A 4 1.24 19.69 -13.09
N THR A 5 2.13 19.61 -14.07
CA THR A 5 2.21 18.54 -15.08
C THR A 5 3.25 17.49 -14.68
N ILE A 6 3.79 17.62 -13.46
CA ILE A 6 4.76 16.68 -12.93
C ILE A 6 4.01 15.41 -12.51
N PRO A 7 4.35 14.26 -13.10
CA PRO A 7 3.68 13.01 -12.76
C PRO A 7 4.06 12.57 -11.35
N ASP A 8 3.09 11.98 -10.65
CA ASP A 8 3.34 11.17 -9.47
C ASP A 8 3.92 9.82 -9.91
N ILE A 9 5.05 9.41 -9.33
CA ILE A 9 5.80 8.23 -9.76
C ILE A 9 6.02 7.30 -8.56
N ASP A 10 5.24 6.22 -8.53
CA ASP A 10 5.41 5.11 -7.61
C ASP A 10 6.08 3.93 -8.32
N LEU A 11 7.11 3.35 -7.72
CA LEU A 11 7.78 2.14 -8.20
C LEU A 11 7.84 1.11 -7.09
N ASP A 12 7.16 -0.01 -7.30
CA ASP A 12 7.25 -1.18 -6.44
C ASP A 12 8.61 -1.88 -6.63
N VAL A 13 9.30 -2.14 -5.52
CA VAL A 13 10.59 -2.84 -5.50
C VAL A 13 10.57 -3.92 -4.44
N LYS A 14 11.29 -5.02 -4.70
CA LYS A 14 11.43 -6.12 -3.72
C LYS A 14 12.17 -5.67 -2.46
N ASP A 15 13.33 -5.04 -2.65
CA ASP A 15 14.12 -4.42 -1.59
C ASP A 15 14.55 -3.03 -2.02
N ARG A 16 14.14 -2.02 -1.25
CA ARG A 16 14.44 -0.62 -1.53
C ARG A 16 15.89 -0.25 -1.29
N ASN A 17 16.56 -0.87 -0.32
CA ASN A 17 17.97 -0.59 -0.06
C ASN A 17 18.84 -1.17 -1.16
N GLU A 18 18.54 -2.39 -1.62
CA GLU A 18 19.22 -3.00 -2.75
C GLU A 18 19.03 -2.16 -4.02
N ALA A 19 17.80 -1.76 -4.34
CA ALA A 19 17.48 -0.92 -5.50
C ALA A 19 18.18 0.45 -5.49
N LEU A 20 18.57 0.94 -4.31
CA LEU A 20 19.21 2.25 -4.14
C LEU A 20 20.73 2.18 -3.94
N SER A 21 21.30 0.98 -3.81
CA SER A 21 22.68 0.78 -3.35
C SER A 21 23.72 1.54 -4.18
N ASP A 22 23.56 1.55 -5.51
CA ASP A 22 24.48 2.20 -6.45
C ASP A 22 23.94 3.52 -7.02
N LEU A 23 22.81 4.01 -6.51
CA LEU A 23 22.18 5.22 -7.03
C LEU A 23 22.51 6.44 -6.17
N THR A 24 22.71 7.59 -6.83
CA THR A 24 22.80 8.88 -6.15
C THR A 24 21.41 9.49 -6.01
N TYR A 25 20.98 9.74 -4.78
CA TYR A 25 19.66 10.31 -4.50
C TYR A 25 19.65 11.13 -3.20
N VAL A 26 18.67 12.02 -3.09
CA VAL A 26 18.32 12.73 -1.86
C VAL A 26 17.06 12.12 -1.27
N LYS A 27 17.05 11.84 0.03
CA LYS A 27 15.87 11.32 0.73
C LYS A 27 14.83 12.44 0.89
N ALA A 28 13.59 12.18 0.48
CA ALA A 28 12.51 13.10 0.75
C ALA A 28 12.26 13.21 2.27
N SER A 29 11.65 14.31 2.68
CA SER A 29 11.26 14.56 4.06
C SER A 29 9.76 14.72 4.19
N MET A 30 9.25 14.64 5.41
CA MET A 30 7.86 14.93 5.75
C MET A 30 7.80 15.52 7.17
N PHE A 31 6.74 16.26 7.47
CA PHE A 31 6.48 16.64 8.86
C PHE A 31 5.70 15.52 9.56
N GLN A 32 6.23 15.09 10.71
CA GLN A 32 5.53 14.20 11.64
C GLN A 32 5.68 14.80 13.03
N ASN A 33 4.56 15.05 13.73
CA ASN A 33 4.56 15.68 15.06
C ASN A 33 5.37 16.99 15.14
N LYS A 34 5.31 17.82 14.09
CA LYS A 34 6.06 19.08 13.93
C LYS A 34 7.58 18.93 13.78
N GLU A 35 8.08 17.70 13.63
CA GLU A 35 9.49 17.43 13.36
C GLU A 35 9.71 17.01 11.91
N LEU A 36 10.87 17.40 11.35
CA LEU A 36 11.29 16.94 10.04
C LEU A 36 11.75 15.49 10.14
N ARG A 37 11.04 14.58 9.47
CA ARG A 37 11.34 13.16 9.43
C ARG A 37 11.57 12.71 7.99
N ARG A 38 12.25 11.58 7.82
CA ARG A 38 12.45 10.94 6.51
C ARG A 38 11.10 10.48 5.98
N HIS A 39 10.80 10.78 4.72
CA HIS A 39 9.69 10.13 4.03
C HIS A 39 9.98 8.62 3.89
N PRO A 40 9.01 7.71 4.10
CA PRO A 40 9.28 6.28 4.07
C PRO A 40 9.83 5.78 2.73
N THR A 41 9.27 6.27 1.63
CA THR A 41 9.49 5.80 0.25
C THR A 41 10.20 6.84 -0.63
N GLY A 42 9.69 8.07 -0.61
CA GLY A 42 10.12 9.22 -1.40
C GLY A 42 11.62 9.53 -1.45
N ILE A 43 12.09 9.78 -2.66
CA ILE A 43 13.44 10.22 -3.01
C ILE A 43 13.41 11.24 -4.15
N PHE A 44 14.52 11.94 -4.32
CA PHE A 44 14.81 12.78 -5.48
C PHE A 44 16.12 12.31 -6.11
N PHE A 45 16.11 12.00 -7.41
CA PHE A 45 17.36 11.81 -8.17
C PHE A 45 17.97 13.14 -8.61
N GLN A 46 17.19 14.23 -8.53
CA GLN A 46 17.65 15.58 -8.79
C GLN A 46 18.44 16.13 -7.60
N ARG A 47 19.37 17.05 -7.89
CA ARG A 47 20.07 17.83 -6.86
C ARG A 47 19.13 18.88 -6.29
N ILE A 48 18.39 18.50 -5.26
CA ILE A 48 17.47 19.37 -4.53
C ILE A 48 18.16 19.95 -3.27
N PRO A 49 17.82 21.18 -2.85
CA PRO A 49 18.23 21.71 -1.55
C PRO A 49 17.95 20.74 -0.41
N THR A 50 18.93 20.57 0.48
CA THR A 50 18.85 19.70 1.66
C THR A 50 19.01 20.48 2.94
N ASP A 51 18.34 20.03 4.00
CA ASP A 51 18.63 20.49 5.35
C ASP A 51 20.05 20.05 5.75
N PRO A 52 20.94 20.97 6.17
CA PRO A 52 22.35 20.67 6.42
C PRO A 52 22.58 19.80 7.66
N LYS A 53 21.61 19.69 8.57
CA LYS A 53 21.73 18.86 9.78
C LYS A 53 21.38 17.40 9.49
N THR A 54 20.37 17.17 8.67
CA THR A 54 19.77 15.84 8.45
C THR A 54 20.10 15.24 7.08
N GLY A 55 20.51 16.08 6.10
CA GLY A 55 20.73 15.68 4.71
C GLY A 55 19.43 15.32 3.97
N LEU A 56 18.26 15.55 4.56
CA LEU A 56 16.97 15.33 3.91
C LEU A 56 16.61 16.51 3.01
N ALA A 57 15.74 16.28 2.03
CA ALA A 57 15.20 17.35 1.20
C ALA A 57 14.62 18.47 2.09
N ALA A 58 14.95 19.73 1.79
CA ALA A 58 14.51 20.89 2.55
C ALA A 58 13.01 21.21 2.37
N PHE A 59 12.36 20.53 1.42
CA PHE A 59 10.94 20.67 1.09
C PHE A 59 10.18 19.41 1.56
N PRO A 60 9.60 19.41 2.76
CA PRO A 60 8.85 18.27 3.26
C PRO A 60 7.56 18.02 2.48
N SER A 61 7.20 16.76 2.28
CA SER A 61 5.98 16.36 1.56
C SER A 61 4.70 16.83 2.26
N GLY A 62 3.76 17.35 1.47
CA GLY A 62 2.46 17.89 1.89
C GLY A 62 1.97 19.01 0.95
N ALA A 63 0.66 19.31 0.92
CA ALA A 63 -0.06 20.16 -0.06
C ALA A 63 0.34 21.65 -0.15
N LYS A 64 1.49 22.05 0.41
CA LYS A 64 2.09 23.37 0.23
C LYS A 64 3.59 23.33 -0.07
N ALA A 65 4.25 22.20 0.20
CA ALA A 65 5.69 22.05 0.09
C ALA A 65 6.09 20.99 -0.96
N GLY A 66 5.25 19.97 -1.20
CA GLY A 66 5.29 19.18 -2.44
C GLY A 66 5.11 20.09 -3.65
N ASP A 67 4.06 20.92 -3.61
CA ASP A 67 3.77 21.98 -4.58
C ASP A 67 4.94 22.95 -4.81
N LEU A 68 5.75 23.23 -3.79
CA LEU A 68 6.88 24.14 -3.91
C LEU A 68 8.06 23.47 -4.63
N SER A 69 8.37 22.22 -4.28
CA SER A 69 9.39 21.45 -4.99
C SER A 69 9.00 21.23 -6.46
N GLU A 70 7.72 20.92 -6.71
CA GLU A 70 7.16 20.75 -8.05
C GLU A 70 7.14 22.06 -8.84
N ALA A 71 6.75 23.17 -8.22
CA ALA A 71 6.80 24.49 -8.86
C ALA A 71 8.23 24.90 -9.24
N MET A 72 9.24 24.34 -8.57
CA MET A 72 10.66 24.53 -8.89
C MET A 72 11.20 23.50 -9.90
N GLY A 73 10.37 22.58 -10.39
CA GLY A 73 10.75 21.54 -11.36
C GLY A 73 11.32 20.26 -10.74
N TYR A 74 11.36 20.16 -9.41
CA TYR A 74 11.75 18.92 -8.74
C TYR A 74 10.57 17.95 -8.74
N TYR A 75 10.85 16.69 -9.05
CA TYR A 75 9.86 15.62 -8.94
C TYR A 75 10.37 14.53 -8.01
N LYS A 76 9.48 14.10 -7.12
CA LYS A 76 9.71 13.02 -6.15
C LYS A 76 9.39 11.70 -6.83
N ILE A 77 10.15 10.66 -6.52
CA ILE A 77 9.83 9.27 -6.85
C ILE A 77 9.64 8.50 -5.56
N ASP A 78 8.55 7.75 -5.45
CA ASP A 78 8.30 6.86 -4.32
C ASP A 78 8.76 5.44 -4.68
N LEU A 79 9.86 5.00 -4.08
CA LEU A 79 10.26 3.59 -4.13
C LEU A 79 9.58 2.84 -2.98
N ILE A 80 8.63 1.98 -3.32
CA ILE A 80 7.76 1.28 -2.38
C ILE A 80 8.25 -0.17 -2.23
N PRO A 81 8.69 -0.60 -1.04
CA PRO A 81 8.95 -2.01 -0.77
C PRO A 81 7.63 -2.79 -0.87
N ASN A 82 7.48 -3.60 -1.91
CA ASN A 82 6.30 -4.41 -2.13
C ASN A 82 6.63 -5.89 -1.91
N THR A 83 6.36 -6.35 -0.70
CA THR A 83 6.68 -7.72 -0.28
C THR A 83 5.61 -8.73 -0.70
N ALA A 84 4.48 -8.29 -1.28
CA ALA A 84 3.43 -9.20 -1.73
C ALA A 84 3.93 -10.13 -2.86
N TYR A 85 4.92 -9.69 -3.62
CA TYR A 85 5.48 -10.43 -4.75
C TYR A 85 6.80 -11.14 -4.42
N VAL A 86 7.19 -11.24 -3.14
CA VAL A 86 8.51 -11.79 -2.75
C VAL A 86 8.74 -13.24 -3.21
N ASP A 87 7.68 -14.03 -3.31
CA ASP A 87 7.70 -15.43 -3.77
C ASP A 87 7.32 -15.57 -5.26
N VAL A 88 7.04 -14.47 -5.95
CA VAL A 88 6.79 -14.45 -7.40
C VAL A 88 8.14 -14.43 -8.11
N ARG A 89 8.34 -15.34 -9.07
CA ARG A 89 9.64 -15.59 -9.70
C ARG A 89 9.80 -14.81 -10.98
N ASP A 90 8.75 -14.82 -11.79
CA ASP A 90 8.70 -14.27 -13.15
C ASP A 90 7.23 -14.03 -13.55
N PRO A 91 6.98 -13.33 -14.68
CA PRO A 91 5.62 -13.06 -15.16
C PRO A 91 4.78 -14.31 -15.44
N ASP A 92 5.39 -15.42 -15.87
CA ASP A 92 4.66 -16.66 -16.14
C ASP A 92 4.18 -17.30 -14.84
N HIS A 93 5.00 -17.30 -13.79
CA HIS A 93 4.60 -17.71 -12.45
C HIS A 93 3.46 -16.82 -11.92
N LEU A 94 3.50 -15.50 -12.16
CA LEU A 94 2.41 -14.61 -11.78
C LEU A 94 1.10 -14.97 -12.49
N ASN A 95 1.14 -15.24 -13.79
CA ASN A 95 -0.04 -15.65 -14.55
C ASN A 95 -0.64 -16.96 -13.99
N GLN A 96 0.20 -17.94 -13.66
CA GLN A 96 -0.24 -19.18 -13.01
C GLN A 96 -0.94 -18.91 -11.65
N LEU A 97 -0.39 -18.01 -10.83
CA LEU A 97 -1.00 -17.63 -9.55
C LEU A 97 -2.32 -16.88 -9.71
N ILE A 98 -2.47 -16.08 -10.78
CA ILE A 98 -3.73 -15.39 -11.08
C ILE A 98 -4.81 -16.42 -11.46
N GLU A 99 -4.46 -17.42 -12.26
CA GLU A 99 -5.38 -18.47 -12.72
C GLU A 99 -5.75 -19.50 -11.64
N MET A 100 -4.88 -19.71 -10.66
CA MET A 100 -5.11 -20.63 -9.56
C MET A 100 -6.31 -20.20 -8.70
N GLU A 101 -7.13 -21.15 -8.23
CA GLU A 101 -8.23 -20.86 -7.31
C GLU A 101 -7.69 -20.42 -5.93
N THR A 102 -8.38 -19.49 -5.27
CA THR A 102 -7.96 -19.02 -3.94
C THR A 102 -8.58 -19.89 -2.87
N ASP A 103 -7.75 -20.50 -2.01
CA ASP A 103 -8.24 -21.14 -0.79
C ASP A 103 -8.48 -20.08 0.31
N TRP A 104 -9.73 -19.65 0.45
CA TRP A 104 -10.15 -18.65 1.43
C TRP A 104 -10.08 -19.16 2.87
N SER A 105 -10.04 -20.48 3.09
CA SER A 105 -9.94 -21.04 4.44
C SER A 105 -8.62 -20.65 5.12
N LEU A 106 -7.58 -20.33 4.35
CA LEU A 106 -6.30 -19.84 4.84
C LEU A 106 -6.41 -18.52 5.60
N LEU A 107 -7.44 -17.70 5.33
CA LEU A 107 -7.68 -16.44 6.07
C LEU A 107 -8.18 -16.69 7.51
N LYS A 108 -8.50 -17.94 7.88
CA LYS A 108 -8.79 -18.35 9.26
C LYS A 108 -7.54 -18.57 10.10
N ASN A 109 -6.36 -18.53 9.50
CA ASN A 109 -5.09 -18.65 10.20
C ASN A 109 -4.49 -17.27 10.47
N GLU A 110 -4.33 -16.90 11.74
CA GLU A 110 -3.77 -15.61 12.16
C GLU A 110 -2.36 -15.37 11.62
N GLU A 111 -1.49 -16.39 11.63
CA GLU A 111 -0.11 -16.29 11.13
C GLU A 111 -0.09 -15.97 9.63
N VAL A 112 -1.01 -16.58 8.87
CA VAL A 112 -1.19 -16.29 7.45
C VAL A 112 -1.63 -14.83 7.29
N VAL A 113 -2.69 -14.38 7.96
CA VAL A 113 -3.17 -12.98 7.84
C VAL A 113 -2.10 -11.97 8.27
N GLN A 114 -1.32 -12.30 9.29
CA GLN A 114 -0.21 -11.50 9.80
C GLN A 114 0.99 -11.41 8.83
N SER A 115 0.96 -12.12 7.71
CA SER A 115 1.97 -12.03 6.66
C SER A 115 1.46 -11.31 5.39
N LEU A 116 0.14 -11.13 5.26
CA LEU A 116 -0.48 -10.54 4.07
C LEU A 116 -0.44 -9.01 4.12
N GLN A 117 0.05 -8.39 3.04
CA GLN A 117 0.11 -6.93 2.94
C GLN A 117 -1.31 -6.32 2.99
N HIS A 118 -1.40 -5.08 3.49
CA HIS A 118 -2.63 -4.29 3.66
C HIS A 118 -3.67 -4.80 4.67
N ILE A 119 -3.61 -6.06 5.10
CA ILE A 119 -4.51 -6.65 6.11
C ILE A 119 -3.78 -7.22 7.35
N ASN A 120 -2.44 -7.17 7.35
CA ASN A 120 -1.60 -7.42 8.52
C ASN A 120 -2.12 -6.67 9.76
N GLY A 121 -2.24 -7.34 10.90
CA GLY A 121 -2.75 -6.77 12.15
C GLY A 121 -4.28 -6.59 12.23
N HIS A 122 -5.04 -7.15 11.28
CA HIS A 122 -6.51 -7.07 11.26
C HIS A 122 -7.19 -8.45 11.30
N PHE A 123 -6.55 -9.47 11.88
CA PHE A 123 -7.08 -10.83 11.92
C PHE A 123 -8.49 -10.91 12.52
N ASP A 124 -8.74 -10.26 13.67
CA ASP A 124 -10.06 -10.29 14.32
C ASP A 124 -11.20 -9.83 13.39
N ILE A 125 -10.94 -8.83 12.54
CA ILE A 125 -11.92 -8.30 11.59
C ILE A 125 -12.08 -9.26 10.40
N ILE A 126 -10.98 -9.79 9.89
CA ILE A 126 -10.97 -10.79 8.81
C ILE A 126 -11.73 -12.05 9.24
N ASP A 127 -11.51 -12.53 10.46
CA ASP A 127 -12.16 -13.72 10.98
C ASP A 127 -13.67 -13.49 11.22
N ALA A 128 -14.02 -12.33 11.80
CA ALA A 128 -15.41 -11.98 12.10
C ALA A 128 -16.30 -11.87 10.85
N TYR A 129 -15.78 -11.31 9.75
CA TYR A 129 -16.55 -11.13 8.51
C TYR A 129 -16.33 -12.25 7.49
N GLY A 130 -15.19 -12.94 7.54
CA GLY A 130 -14.91 -14.15 6.74
C GLY A 130 -15.08 -13.98 5.23
N PRO A 131 -14.30 -13.11 4.56
CA PRO A 131 -14.42 -12.92 3.11
C PRO A 131 -14.05 -14.21 2.36
N ASP A 132 -14.87 -14.57 1.38
CA ASP A 132 -14.71 -15.77 0.53
C ASP A 132 -14.65 -15.44 -0.97
N ASN A 133 -14.52 -14.16 -1.30
CA ASN A 133 -14.39 -13.65 -2.66
C ASN A 133 -13.64 -12.30 -2.69
N ILE A 134 -13.25 -11.86 -3.89
CA ILE A 134 -12.46 -10.64 -4.08
C ILE A 134 -13.23 -9.40 -3.64
N GLU A 135 -14.53 -9.34 -3.93
CA GLU A 135 -15.39 -8.20 -3.61
C GLU A 135 -15.54 -8.00 -2.11
N ASP A 136 -15.68 -9.09 -1.35
CA ASP A 136 -15.79 -9.06 0.11
C ASP A 136 -14.46 -8.71 0.76
N LEU A 137 -13.36 -9.29 0.27
CA LEU A 137 -12.03 -8.89 0.71
C LEU A 137 -11.79 -7.40 0.42
N ALA A 138 -12.21 -6.90 -0.74
CA ALA A 138 -12.11 -5.47 -1.07
C ALA A 138 -12.98 -4.59 -0.15
N CYS A 139 -14.20 -5.02 0.19
CA CYS A 139 -15.04 -4.34 1.17
C CYS A 139 -14.36 -4.27 2.54
N LEU A 140 -13.74 -5.37 2.97
CA LEU A 140 -13.05 -5.44 4.25
C LEU A 140 -11.79 -4.56 4.28
N ILE A 141 -11.00 -4.55 3.21
CA ILE A 141 -9.86 -3.63 3.05
C ILE A 141 -10.31 -2.17 3.17
N ALA A 142 -11.47 -1.83 2.62
CA ALA A 142 -12.04 -0.48 2.74
C ALA A 142 -12.56 -0.20 4.16
N LEU A 143 -13.19 -1.19 4.82
CA LEU A 143 -13.71 -1.11 6.19
C LEU A 143 -12.62 -0.76 7.20
N ILE A 144 -11.43 -1.35 7.08
CA ILE A 144 -10.30 -1.12 8.00
C ILE A 144 -9.57 0.22 7.76
N ARG A 145 -10.07 1.10 6.90
CA ARG A 145 -9.51 2.45 6.72
C ARG A 145 -10.12 3.43 7.73
N PRO A 146 -9.37 4.44 8.22
CA PRO A 146 -9.83 5.34 9.29
C PRO A 146 -11.22 5.95 9.06
N GLY A 147 -11.57 6.29 7.82
CA GLY A 147 -12.87 6.87 7.48
C GLY A 147 -14.05 5.90 7.61
N LYS A 148 -13.82 4.59 7.61
CA LYS A 148 -14.87 3.55 7.57
C LYS A 148 -14.89 2.61 8.77
N MET A 149 -13.94 2.73 9.69
CA MET A 149 -13.89 1.92 10.92
C MET A 149 -15.15 2.02 11.78
N HIS A 150 -15.94 3.09 11.64
CA HIS A 150 -17.22 3.24 12.34
C HIS A 150 -18.29 2.21 11.94
N LEU A 151 -18.10 1.50 10.82
CA LEU A 151 -18.99 0.42 10.35
C LEU A 151 -18.62 -0.95 10.95
N ILE A 152 -17.50 -1.06 11.68
CA ILE A 152 -17.08 -2.33 12.30
C ILE A 152 -18.09 -2.72 13.40
N GLY A 153 -18.54 -3.97 13.36
CA GLY A 153 -19.56 -4.51 14.26
C GLY A 153 -20.98 -4.49 13.66
N GLU A 154 -21.19 -3.78 12.56
CA GLU A 154 -22.45 -3.82 11.82
C GLU A 154 -22.62 -5.15 11.06
N PRO A 155 -23.86 -5.59 10.78
CA PRO A 155 -24.12 -6.73 9.91
C PRO A 155 -23.46 -6.56 8.54
N TRP A 156 -22.94 -7.64 7.96
CA TRP A 156 -22.13 -7.56 6.74
C TRP A 156 -22.85 -6.90 5.55
N GLU A 157 -24.15 -7.13 5.40
CA GLU A 157 -24.94 -6.47 4.34
C GLU A 157 -25.00 -4.95 4.51
N ILE A 158 -25.07 -4.46 5.74
CA ILE A 158 -25.00 -3.02 6.05
C ILE A 158 -23.61 -2.48 5.71
N VAL A 159 -22.56 -3.23 6.03
CA VAL A 159 -21.18 -2.83 5.67
C VAL A 159 -21.03 -2.72 4.15
N ARG A 160 -21.43 -3.75 3.39
CA ARG A 160 -21.33 -3.76 1.91
C ARG A 160 -22.06 -2.57 1.27
N GLU A 161 -23.23 -2.21 1.80
CA GLU A 161 -24.02 -1.09 1.28
C GLU A 161 -23.36 0.27 1.57
N ASN A 162 -22.74 0.43 2.74
CA ASN A 162 -22.31 1.74 3.25
C ASN A 162 -20.81 2.03 3.10
N VAL A 163 -19.96 1.00 2.95
CA VAL A 163 -18.50 1.17 2.90
C VAL A 163 -18.03 2.04 1.73
N TRP A 164 -18.80 2.10 0.65
CA TRP A 164 -18.49 2.90 -0.54
C TRP A 164 -19.17 4.28 -0.57
N LYS A 165 -20.10 4.56 0.34
CA LYS A 165 -20.77 5.86 0.41
C LYS A 165 -19.77 6.92 0.86
N LYS A 166 -19.87 8.14 0.31
CA LYS A 166 -18.99 9.25 0.70
C LYS A 166 -19.49 9.89 1.99
N ASP A 167 -18.59 10.12 2.93
CA ASP A 167 -18.88 10.84 4.18
C ASP A 167 -18.36 12.28 4.04
N GLY A 168 -19.18 13.13 3.40
CA GLY A 168 -18.83 14.53 3.13
C GLY A 168 -17.71 14.69 2.09
N ASP A 169 -16.91 15.76 2.25
CA ASP A 169 -15.83 16.13 1.32
C ASP A 169 -14.47 15.50 1.66
N GLN A 170 -14.43 14.54 2.58
CA GLN A 170 -13.19 13.87 2.95
C GLN A 170 -12.72 12.91 1.86
N TYR A 171 -11.40 12.66 1.85
CA TYR A 171 -10.79 11.65 0.98
C TYR A 171 -11.52 10.32 1.13
N THR A 172 -11.98 9.77 0.00
CA THR A 172 -12.66 8.47 -0.04
C THR A 172 -11.74 7.43 -0.66
N PHE A 173 -11.53 6.33 0.06
CA PHE A 173 -10.80 5.18 -0.45
C PHE A 173 -11.56 4.57 -1.64
N LYS A 174 -10.91 4.51 -2.81
CA LYS A 174 -11.59 4.11 -4.05
C LYS A 174 -11.82 2.60 -4.10
N LYS A 175 -13.02 2.19 -4.53
CA LYS A 175 -13.36 0.77 -4.74
C LYS A 175 -12.40 0.06 -5.68
N SER A 176 -12.00 0.69 -6.78
CA SER A 176 -11.03 0.11 -7.72
C SER A 176 -9.68 -0.20 -7.06
N HIS A 177 -9.23 0.65 -6.14
CA HIS A 177 -7.98 0.45 -5.41
C HIS A 177 -8.11 -0.68 -4.37
N ALA A 178 -9.26 -0.78 -3.70
CA ALA A 178 -9.56 -1.88 -2.80
C ALA A 178 -9.57 -3.24 -3.53
N VAL A 179 -10.17 -3.30 -4.72
CA VAL A 179 -10.20 -4.51 -5.55
C VAL A 179 -8.80 -4.89 -6.03
N ALA A 180 -7.98 -3.91 -6.43
CA ALA A 180 -6.58 -4.17 -6.81
C ALA A 180 -5.78 -4.78 -5.64
N PHE A 181 -5.95 -4.27 -4.43
CA PHE A 181 -5.33 -4.86 -3.24
C PHE A 181 -5.86 -6.24 -2.90
N ALA A 182 -7.17 -6.48 -3.04
CA ALA A 182 -7.73 -7.81 -2.82
C ALA A 182 -7.12 -8.84 -3.79
N LEU A 183 -7.02 -8.50 -5.08
CA LEU A 183 -6.35 -9.34 -6.07
C LEU A 183 -4.88 -9.60 -5.72
N MET A 184 -4.14 -8.55 -5.35
CA MET A 184 -2.74 -8.68 -4.94
C MET A 184 -2.58 -9.60 -3.72
N ILE A 185 -3.46 -9.48 -2.72
CA ILE A 185 -3.47 -10.35 -1.54
C ILE A 185 -3.72 -11.81 -1.94
N THR A 186 -4.63 -12.08 -2.89
CA THR A 186 -4.83 -13.47 -3.35
C THR A 186 -3.61 -14.03 -4.05
N VAL A 187 -2.89 -13.22 -4.84
CA VAL A 187 -1.62 -13.64 -5.45
C VAL A 187 -0.58 -13.94 -4.37
N GLN A 188 -0.45 -13.06 -3.38
CA GLN A 188 0.46 -13.24 -2.26
C GLN A 188 0.14 -14.55 -1.52
N LEU A 189 -1.11 -14.76 -1.13
CA LEU A 189 -1.58 -15.95 -0.43
C LEU A 189 -1.23 -17.24 -1.18
N LYS A 190 -1.54 -17.30 -2.48
CA LYS A 190 -1.25 -18.46 -3.34
C LYS A 190 0.26 -18.68 -3.50
N SER A 191 1.03 -17.60 -3.66
CA SER A 191 2.49 -17.71 -3.80
C SER A 191 3.14 -18.30 -2.55
N MET A 192 2.63 -17.95 -1.37
CA MET A 192 3.11 -18.45 -0.08
C MET A 192 2.73 -19.92 0.13
N LEU A 193 1.54 -20.33 -0.32
CA LEU A 193 1.11 -21.73 -0.32
C LEU A 193 2.02 -22.58 -1.21
N VAL A 194 2.25 -22.16 -2.46
CA VAL A 194 3.14 -22.87 -3.41
C VAL A 194 4.58 -22.90 -2.90
N ALA A 195 5.03 -21.85 -2.21
CA ALA A 195 6.36 -21.81 -1.59
C ALA A 195 6.48 -22.64 -0.30
N GLY A 196 5.37 -23.22 0.20
CA GLY A 196 5.37 -24.07 1.39
C GLY A 196 5.62 -23.33 2.70
N ARG A 197 5.33 -22.02 2.78
CA ARG A 197 5.69 -21.17 3.94
C ARG A 197 5.06 -21.57 5.28
N PHE A 198 4.03 -22.41 5.25
CA PHE A 198 3.29 -22.81 6.46
C PHE A 198 3.11 -24.32 6.61
N GLY A 199 3.80 -25.14 5.80
CA GLY A 199 3.63 -26.60 5.84
C GLY A 199 2.19 -27.07 5.61
N LEU A 200 1.39 -26.27 4.89
CA LEU A 200 -0.03 -26.52 4.58
C LEU A 200 -0.22 -27.40 3.34
N LEU A 201 0.85 -28.04 2.85
CA LEU A 201 0.88 -29.02 1.77
C LEU A 201 1.85 -30.16 2.11
#